data_AF-A0A936XBY8-F1
#
_entry.id   AF-A0A936XBY8-F1
#
_cell.length_a   1.000
_cell.length_b   1.000
_cell.length_c   1.000
_cell.angle_alpha   90.00
_cell.angle_beta   90.00
_cell.angle_gamma   90.00
#
_symmetry.space_group_name_H-M   'P 1'
#
loop_
_entity.id
_entity.type
_entity.pdbx_description
1 polymer ?
#
loop_
_entity_poly.entity_id
_entity_poly.type
_entity_poly.pdbx_seq_one_letter_code
_entity_poly.pdbx_strand_id
1 'polypeptide(L)'
;MIKKFITINLVLLLCLAELSQAQPFMKIDTTRESVAYWQHWLGDLTEMGVDKTKDSFFVREEVVKMMKDSAYRKTIYPTAYNWPAVTELLGKMELKKAFWHMINLYETDTAHRDIVVGTFLLYDSLLDMDKILLSTYYTYAFTDPEVCRIKNNKPDIFRPDILERKLRTTRELVSFVWGYRKQKKTK
;
A
#
# COMPACT_ATOMS: atom_id res chain seq x y z
N MET A 1 6.53 -37.53 -45.75
CA MET A 1 5.78 -37.19 -44.52
C MET A 1 6.63 -37.34 -43.24
N ILE A 2 7.94 -37.04 -43.29
CA ILE A 2 8.88 -37.27 -42.16
C ILE A 2 9.62 -35.97 -41.76
N LYS A 3 9.65 -34.94 -42.61
CA LYS A 3 10.36 -33.67 -42.32
C LYS A 3 9.58 -32.67 -41.44
N LYS A 4 8.27 -32.82 -41.25
CA LYS A 4 7.46 -31.91 -40.42
C LYS A 4 7.40 -32.29 -38.93
N PHE A 5 7.80 -33.51 -38.56
CA PHE A 5 7.74 -34.00 -37.18
C PHE A 5 9.02 -33.68 -36.38
N ILE A 6 10.14 -33.43 -37.05
CA ILE A 6 11.44 -33.16 -36.42
C ILE A 6 11.55 -31.70 -35.97
N THR A 7 10.93 -30.77 -36.69
CA THR A 7 10.98 -29.33 -36.37
C THR A 7 10.12 -28.93 -35.16
N ILE A 8 9.06 -29.69 -34.84
CA ILE A 8 8.18 -29.36 -33.70
C ILE A 8 8.82 -29.75 -32.36
N ASN A 9 9.58 -30.85 -32.32
CA ASN A 9 10.26 -31.28 -31.09
C ASN A 9 11.48 -30.42 -30.72
N LEU A 10 12.13 -29.78 -31.69
CA LEU A 10 13.30 -28.91 -31.42
C LEU A 10 12.90 -27.55 -30.83
N VAL A 11 11.73 -27.01 -31.20
CA VAL A 11 11.23 -25.73 -30.68
C VAL A 11 10.71 -25.87 -29.24
N LEU A 12 10.14 -27.02 -28.88
CA LEU A 12 9.67 -27.27 -27.51
C LEU A 12 10.81 -27.48 -26.50
N LEU A 13 11.98 -27.99 -26.93
CA LEU A 13 13.15 -28.12 -26.05
C LEU A 13 13.86 -26.78 -25.79
N LEU A 14 13.75 -25.81 -26.69
CA LEU A 14 14.38 -24.49 -26.53
C LEU A 14 13.60 -23.55 -25.59
N CYS A 15 12.27 -23.72 -25.44
CA CYS A 15 11.48 -22.92 -24.50
C CYS A 15 11.63 -23.35 -23.02
N LEU A 16 12.19 -24.53 -22.74
CA LEU A 16 12.36 -25.02 -21.36
C LEU A 16 13.71 -24.59 -20.73
N ALA A 17 14.64 -24.04 -21.52
CA ALA A 17 15.94 -23.61 -21.03
C ALA A 17 15.95 -22.18 -20.45
N GLU A 18 14.92 -21.37 -20.70
CA GLU A 18 14.86 -19.98 -20.21
C GLU A 18 14.18 -19.83 -18.83
N LEU A 19 13.66 -20.91 -18.25
CA LEU A 19 12.94 -20.90 -16.97
C LEU A 19 13.80 -21.21 -15.73
N SER A 20 15.13 -21.30 -15.87
CA SER A 20 16.03 -21.55 -14.74
C SER A 20 17.06 -20.43 -14.55
N GLN A 21 16.57 -19.21 -14.31
CA GLN A 21 17.34 -18.26 -13.52
C GLN A 21 16.73 -18.27 -12.12
N ALA A 22 17.18 -19.21 -11.29
CA ALA A 22 17.00 -19.09 -9.85
C ALA A 22 17.59 -17.74 -9.45
N GLN A 23 16.74 -16.79 -9.05
CA GLN A 23 17.23 -15.51 -8.55
C GLN A 23 18.19 -15.81 -7.40
N PRO A 24 19.42 -15.26 -7.40
CA PRO A 24 20.31 -15.45 -6.29
C PRO A 24 19.59 -14.97 -5.03
N PHE A 25 19.54 -15.83 -4.00
CA PHE A 25 19.04 -15.44 -2.69
C PHE A 25 19.68 -14.10 -2.34
N MET A 26 18.87 -13.04 -2.25
CA MET A 26 19.35 -11.74 -1.79
C MET A 26 20.02 -11.98 -0.43
N LYS A 27 21.34 -11.77 -0.36
CA LYS A 27 22.02 -11.79 0.93
C LYS A 27 21.37 -10.70 1.78
N ILE A 28 20.75 -11.12 2.88
CA ILE A 28 20.18 -10.17 3.84
C ILE A 28 21.35 -9.41 4.43
N ASP A 29 21.43 -8.12 4.11
CA ASP A 29 22.40 -7.22 4.72
C ASP A 29 22.02 -7.02 6.19
N THR A 30 22.81 -7.62 7.07
CA THR A 30 22.63 -7.60 8.53
C THR A 30 23.58 -6.62 9.22
N THR A 31 24.21 -5.71 8.46
CA THR A 31 25.00 -4.62 9.03
C THR A 31 24.13 -3.77 9.96
N ARG A 32 24.76 -3.15 10.97
CA ARG A 32 24.08 -2.26 11.92
C ARG A 32 23.35 -1.12 11.20
N GLU A 33 23.95 -0.59 10.14
CA GLU A 33 23.36 0.48 9.32
C GLU A 33 22.12 0.00 8.57
N SER A 34 22.19 -1.16 7.92
CA SER A 34 21.03 -1.79 7.26
C SER A 34 19.89 -2.04 8.26
N VAL A 35 20.18 -2.62 9.42
CA VAL A 35 19.17 -2.89 10.46
C VAL A 35 18.52 -1.60 10.95
N ALA A 36 19.31 -0.56 11.22
CA ALA A 36 18.79 0.73 11.66
C ALA A 36 17.91 1.39 10.58
N TYR A 37 18.31 1.31 9.32
CA TYR A 37 17.52 1.77 8.18
C TYR A 37 16.17 1.06 8.10
N TRP A 38 16.15 -0.28 8.15
CA TRP A 38 14.90 -1.05 8.06
C TRP A 38 13.98 -0.83 9.26
N GLN A 39 14.55 -0.65 10.45
CA GLN A 39 13.78 -0.28 11.64
C GLN A 39 13.14 1.10 11.51
N HIS A 40 13.88 2.09 11.01
CA HIS A 40 13.35 3.42 10.73
C HIS A 40 12.25 3.36 9.68
N TRP A 41 12.51 2.71 8.55
CA TRP A 41 11.54 2.55 7.47
C TRP A 41 10.24 1.86 7.92
N LEU A 42 10.34 0.81 8.76
CA LEU A 42 9.18 0.14 9.33
C LEU A 42 8.45 1.03 10.34
N GLY A 43 9.19 1.81 11.12
CA GLY A 43 8.64 2.86 11.99
C GLY A 43 7.80 3.84 11.18
N ASP A 44 8.38 4.44 10.14
CA ASP A 44 7.69 5.38 9.25
C ASP A 44 6.39 4.79 8.71
N LEU A 45 6.40 3.51 8.32
CA LEU A 45 5.23 2.83 7.77
C LEU A 45 4.09 2.66 8.78
N THR A 46 4.41 2.47 10.06
CA THR A 46 3.42 2.22 11.14
C THR A 46 3.02 3.48 11.92
N GLU A 47 3.75 4.57 11.76
CA GLU A 47 3.44 5.84 12.42
C GLU A 47 2.38 6.66 11.68
N MET A 48 1.34 7.07 12.42
CA MET A 48 0.27 7.93 11.92
C MET A 48 0.79 9.34 11.61
N GLY A 49 0.47 9.86 10.42
CA GLY A 49 0.85 11.21 10.00
C GLY A 49 0.17 12.33 10.79
N VAL A 50 -1.04 12.08 11.31
CA VAL A 50 -1.74 12.97 12.23
C VAL A 50 -2.05 12.21 13.52
N ASP A 51 -1.62 12.77 14.65
CA ASP A 51 -1.90 12.23 15.98
C ASP A 51 -2.52 13.32 16.87
N LYS A 52 -3.38 12.92 17.82
CA LYS A 52 -4.00 13.84 18.78
C LYS A 52 -3.43 13.58 20.17
N THR A 53 -2.68 14.53 20.69
CA THR A 53 -2.19 14.51 22.08
C THR A 53 -2.95 15.55 22.88
N LYS A 54 -3.75 15.11 23.88
CA LYS A 54 -4.55 15.90 24.86
C LYS A 54 -5.21 17.17 24.31
N ASP A 55 -4.45 18.23 24.04
CA ASP A 55 -4.92 19.55 23.59
C ASP A 55 -4.39 20.00 22.21
N SER A 56 -3.60 19.18 21.50
CA SER A 56 -2.98 19.54 20.20
C SER A 56 -2.98 18.40 19.18
N PHE A 57 -3.02 18.77 17.90
CA PHE A 57 -2.73 17.85 16.80
C PHE A 57 -1.23 17.91 16.48
N PHE A 58 -0.59 16.75 16.49
CA PHE A 58 0.76 16.59 15.99
C PHE A 58 0.68 16.15 14.51
N VAL A 59 1.40 16.88 13.66
CA VAL A 59 1.43 16.65 12.21
C VAL A 59 2.86 16.31 11.82
N ARG A 60 3.05 15.13 11.24
CA ARG A 60 4.38 14.64 10.83
C ARG A 60 4.84 15.28 9.53
N GLU A 61 6.14 15.16 9.26
CA GLU A 61 6.80 15.72 8.08
C GLU A 61 6.13 15.28 6.77
N GLU A 62 5.72 14.01 6.66
CA GLU A 62 5.01 13.50 5.49
C GLU A 62 3.75 14.30 5.17
N VAL A 63 2.98 14.68 6.19
CA VAL A 63 1.76 15.48 6.05
C VAL A 63 2.09 16.93 5.71
N VAL A 64 3.13 17.50 6.35
CA VAL A 64 3.62 18.84 6.00
C VAL A 64 4.09 18.89 4.55
N LYS A 65 4.79 17.85 4.07
CA LYS A 65 5.23 17.72 2.68
C LYS A 65 4.05 17.70 1.72
N MET A 66 3.00 16.93 2.01
CA MET A 66 1.77 16.94 1.21
C MET A 66 1.10 18.31 1.14
N MET A 67 1.12 19.09 2.21
CA MET A 67 0.52 20.43 2.23
C MET A 67 1.31 21.45 1.41
N LYS A 68 2.64 21.26 1.26
CA LYS A 68 3.55 22.20 0.60
C LYS A 68 3.88 21.83 -0.85
N ASP A 69 3.98 20.54 -1.15
CA ASP A 69 4.39 20.03 -2.46
C ASP A 69 3.18 19.49 -3.23
N SER A 70 2.72 20.28 -4.20
CA SER A 70 1.59 19.94 -5.06
C SER A 70 1.87 18.73 -5.95
N ALA A 71 3.11 18.55 -6.42
CA ALA A 71 3.47 17.40 -7.26
C ALA A 71 3.43 16.12 -6.42
N TYR A 72 4.03 16.14 -5.23
CA TYR A 72 3.94 15.04 -4.27
C TYR A 72 2.49 14.71 -3.90
N ARG A 73 1.68 15.74 -3.60
CA ARG A 73 0.26 15.58 -3.27
C ARG A 73 -0.53 14.88 -4.39
N LYS A 74 -0.24 15.19 -5.67
CA LYS A 74 -0.89 14.53 -6.81
C LYS A 74 -0.55 13.04 -6.95
N THR A 75 0.61 12.60 -6.43
CA THR A 75 0.94 11.16 -6.39
C THR A 75 0.05 10.40 -5.40
N ILE A 76 -0.55 11.08 -4.42
CA ILE A 76 -1.37 10.49 -3.36
C ILE A 76 -2.86 10.63 -3.70
N TYR A 77 -3.26 11.80 -4.22
CA TYR A 77 -4.64 12.11 -4.60
C TYR A 77 -4.73 12.38 -6.12
N PRO A 78 -4.64 11.33 -6.96
CA PRO A 78 -4.88 11.48 -8.39
C PRO A 78 -6.36 11.80 -8.66
N THR A 79 -6.66 12.33 -9.85
CA THR A 79 -8.06 12.52 -10.27
C THR A 79 -8.85 11.22 -10.32
N ALA A 80 -8.19 10.11 -10.66
CA ALA A 80 -8.76 8.77 -10.62
C ALA A 80 -7.69 7.76 -10.19
N TYR A 81 -8.01 6.96 -9.17
CA TYR A 81 -7.18 5.85 -8.74
C TYR A 81 -7.23 4.73 -9.78
N ASN A 82 -6.10 4.06 -10.00
CA ASN A 82 -5.98 2.99 -10.99
C ASN A 82 -4.86 2.00 -10.63
N TRP A 83 -4.98 0.78 -11.13
CA TRP A 83 -4.04 -0.31 -10.87
C TRP A 83 -2.60 -0.06 -11.36
N PRO A 84 -2.36 0.54 -12.53
CA PRO A 84 -0.98 0.88 -12.95
C PRO A 84 -0.24 1.74 -11.93
N ALA A 85 -0.89 2.75 -11.34
CA ALA A 85 -0.30 3.58 -10.30
C ALA A 85 0.02 2.77 -9.03
N VAL A 86 -0.86 1.84 -8.63
CA VAL A 86 -0.59 0.93 -7.50
C VAL A 86 0.68 0.11 -7.76
N THR A 87 0.79 -0.51 -8.94
CA THR A 87 1.96 -1.32 -9.31
C THR A 87 3.24 -0.50 -9.29
N GLU A 88 3.21 0.72 -9.81
CA GLU A 88 4.36 1.64 -9.78
C GLU A 88 4.78 1.98 -8.34
N LEU A 89 3.82 2.33 -7.48
CA LEU A 89 4.08 2.69 -6.08
C LEU A 89 4.62 1.50 -5.28
N LEU A 90 4.09 0.29 -5.50
CA LEU A 90 4.62 -0.94 -4.91
C LEU A 90 6.05 -1.22 -5.37
N GLY A 91 6.33 -1.07 -6.68
CA GLY A 91 7.67 -1.26 -7.24
C GLY A 91 8.70 -0.28 -6.70
N LYS A 92 8.27 0.92 -6.30
CA LYS A 92 9.10 1.95 -5.64
C LYS A 92 9.16 1.82 -4.12
N MET A 93 8.51 0.81 -3.53
CA MET A 93 8.38 0.64 -2.08
C MET A 93 7.72 1.84 -1.37
N GLU A 94 6.91 2.63 -2.08
CA GLU A 94 6.10 3.72 -1.50
C GLU A 94 4.79 3.18 -0.91
N LEU A 95 4.93 2.26 0.06
CA LEU A 95 3.85 1.37 0.49
C LEU A 95 2.63 2.09 1.04
N LYS A 96 2.78 3.13 1.87
CA LYS A 96 1.62 3.91 2.35
C LYS A 96 0.80 4.44 1.17
N LYS A 97 1.46 5.03 0.16
CA LYS A 97 0.75 5.58 -1.01
C LYS A 97 0.06 4.46 -1.79
N ALA A 98 0.76 3.35 -2.03
CA ALA A 98 0.16 2.20 -2.72
C ALA A 98 -1.09 1.68 -1.98
N PHE A 99 -1.00 1.53 -0.66
CA PHE A 99 -2.11 1.08 0.18
C PHE A 99 -3.26 2.08 0.23
N TRP A 100 -2.97 3.38 0.22
CA TRP A 100 -3.99 4.42 0.10
C TRP A 100 -4.75 4.31 -1.24
N HIS A 101 -4.03 4.12 -2.34
CA HIS A 101 -4.64 3.91 -3.65
C HIS A 101 -5.52 2.66 -3.67
N MET A 102 -5.06 1.56 -3.08
CA MET A 102 -5.84 0.33 -2.95
C MET A 102 -7.09 0.48 -2.07
N ILE A 103 -7.02 1.24 -0.97
CA ILE A 103 -8.21 1.54 -0.13
C ILE A 103 -9.28 2.28 -0.95
N ASN A 104 -8.87 3.26 -1.77
CA ASN A 104 -9.81 3.99 -2.62
C ASN A 104 -10.35 3.11 -3.77
N LEU A 105 -9.49 2.30 -4.40
CA LEU A 105 -9.91 1.32 -5.41
C LEU A 105 -10.87 0.28 -4.86
N TYR A 106 -10.74 -0.15 -3.60
CA TYR A 106 -11.70 -1.06 -2.98
C TYR A 106 -13.13 -0.48 -2.96
N GLU A 107 -13.27 0.84 -2.80
CA GLU A 107 -14.58 1.50 -2.86
C GLU A 107 -15.11 1.58 -4.29
N THR A 108 -14.27 1.92 -5.27
CA THR A 108 -14.69 2.28 -6.63
C THR A 108 -14.66 1.13 -7.64
N ASP A 109 -13.72 0.21 -7.52
CA ASP A 109 -13.54 -0.95 -8.40
C ASP A 109 -14.01 -2.23 -7.69
N THR A 110 -15.33 -2.39 -7.62
CA THR A 110 -15.95 -3.50 -6.87
C THR A 110 -15.64 -4.87 -7.46
N ALA A 111 -15.23 -4.94 -8.73
CA ALA A 111 -14.91 -6.19 -9.42
C ALA A 111 -13.59 -6.82 -8.96
N HIS A 112 -12.68 -6.02 -8.38
CA HIS A 112 -11.32 -6.43 -8.01
C HIS A 112 -11.02 -6.24 -6.52
N ARG A 113 -12.07 -6.26 -5.67
CA ARG A 113 -11.91 -6.13 -4.20
C ARG A 113 -11.11 -7.27 -3.59
N ASP A 114 -11.22 -8.46 -4.16
CA ASP A 114 -10.46 -9.65 -3.77
C ASP A 114 -8.95 -9.46 -3.98
N ILE A 115 -8.54 -8.76 -5.04
CA ILE A 115 -7.12 -8.42 -5.29
C ILE A 115 -6.59 -7.52 -4.17
N VAL A 116 -7.36 -6.51 -3.74
CA VAL A 116 -6.98 -5.63 -2.63
C VAL A 116 -6.82 -6.43 -1.34
N VAL A 117 -7.83 -7.22 -0.98
CA VAL A 117 -7.81 -8.04 0.24
C VAL A 117 -6.65 -9.04 0.20
N GLY A 118 -6.51 -9.79 -0.89
CA GLY A 118 -5.43 -10.76 -1.09
C GLY A 118 -4.04 -10.13 -0.97
N THR A 119 -3.86 -8.92 -1.50
CA THR A 119 -2.61 -8.17 -1.37
C THR A 119 -2.31 -7.86 0.09
N PHE A 120 -3.26 -7.32 0.85
CA PHE A 120 -3.02 -7.03 2.27
C PHE A 120 -2.77 -8.29 3.09
N LEU A 121 -3.45 -9.41 2.79
CA LEU A 121 -3.18 -10.69 3.46
C LEU A 121 -1.79 -11.24 3.15
N LEU A 122 -1.29 -11.02 1.93
CA LEU A 122 0.08 -11.39 1.55
C LEU A 122 1.10 -10.58 2.35
N TYR A 123 0.96 -9.26 2.38
CA TYR A 123 1.86 -8.39 3.15
C TYR A 123 1.77 -8.62 4.66
N ASP A 124 0.62 -9.05 5.18
CA ASP A 124 0.44 -9.34 6.62
C ASP A 124 1.37 -10.45 7.13
N SER A 125 1.87 -11.30 6.24
CA SER A 125 2.86 -12.32 6.60
C SER A 125 4.24 -11.75 6.95
N LEU A 126 4.54 -10.52 6.51
CA LEU A 126 5.83 -9.86 6.67
C LEU A 126 5.73 -8.61 7.55
N LEU A 127 4.58 -7.94 7.55
CA LEU A 127 4.36 -6.64 8.16
C LEU A 127 3.05 -6.63 8.96
N ASP A 128 2.98 -5.81 10.01
CA ASP A 128 1.73 -5.62 10.79
C ASP A 128 0.71 -4.78 9.99
N MET A 129 0.01 -5.43 9.05
CA MET A 129 -0.84 -4.71 8.09
C MET A 129 -2.02 -3.98 8.73
N ASP A 130 -2.53 -4.45 9.87
CA ASP A 130 -3.54 -3.72 10.63
C ASP A 130 -3.06 -2.35 11.11
N LYS A 131 -1.83 -2.27 11.62
CA LYS A 131 -1.21 -1.00 12.02
C LYS A 131 -0.93 -0.10 10.82
N ILE A 132 -0.43 -0.70 9.72
CA ILE A 132 -0.05 0.05 8.52
C ILE A 132 -1.26 0.63 7.81
N LEU A 133 -2.37 -0.11 7.70
CA LEU A 133 -3.60 0.38 7.09
C LEU A 133 -4.18 1.54 7.90
N LEU A 134 -4.19 1.44 9.23
CA LEU A 134 -4.62 2.54 10.10
C LEU A 134 -3.69 3.74 9.98
N SER A 135 -2.37 3.54 10.04
CA SER A 135 -1.37 4.57 9.82
C SER A 135 -1.57 5.29 8.50
N THR A 136 -1.77 4.54 7.42
CA THR A 136 -2.03 5.06 6.07
C THR A 136 -3.29 5.95 6.06
N TYR A 137 -4.39 5.48 6.66
CA TYR A 137 -5.61 6.26 6.79
C TYR A 137 -5.38 7.57 7.56
N TYR A 138 -4.80 7.49 8.76
CA TYR A 138 -4.56 8.69 9.60
C TYR A 138 -3.50 9.63 9.02
N THR A 139 -2.68 9.16 8.08
CA THR A 139 -1.73 10.01 7.34
C THR A 139 -2.43 10.80 6.25
N TYR A 140 -3.29 10.16 5.46
CA TYR A 140 -3.80 10.77 4.22
C TYR A 140 -5.22 11.32 4.32
N ALA A 141 -6.11 10.70 5.09
CA ALA A 141 -7.53 11.05 5.06
C ALA A 141 -7.83 12.52 5.46
N PHE A 142 -7.02 13.10 6.35
CA PHE A 142 -7.16 14.50 6.81
C PHE A 142 -6.56 15.54 5.87
N THR A 143 -5.89 15.13 4.80
CA THR A 143 -5.37 16.06 3.76
C THR A 143 -5.90 15.75 2.36
N ASP A 144 -6.76 14.73 2.26
CA ASP A 144 -7.49 14.39 1.04
C ASP A 144 -8.37 15.58 0.60
N PRO A 145 -8.18 16.11 -0.62
CA PRO A 145 -8.98 17.21 -1.15
C PRO A 145 -10.48 16.90 -1.26
N GLU A 146 -10.88 15.63 -1.32
CA GLU A 146 -12.30 15.23 -1.29
C GLU A 146 -12.94 15.46 0.09
N VAL A 147 -12.11 15.48 1.14
CA VAL A 147 -12.55 15.50 2.54
C VAL A 147 -12.29 16.84 3.21
N CYS A 148 -11.11 17.39 2.98
CA CYS A 148 -10.58 18.56 3.68
C CYS A 148 -10.19 19.67 2.70
N ARG A 149 -10.44 20.92 3.10
CA ARG A 149 -9.86 22.12 2.47
C ARG A 149 -8.95 22.79 3.47
N ILE A 150 -7.92 23.50 2.98
CA ILE A 150 -7.10 24.33 3.85
C ILE A 150 -7.70 25.72 3.85
N LYS A 151 -8.24 26.16 5.00
CA LYS A 151 -8.81 27.49 5.19
C LYS A 151 -8.07 28.18 6.34
N ASN A 152 -7.49 29.35 6.09
CA ASN A 152 -6.70 30.11 7.08
C ASN A 152 -5.58 29.26 7.73
N ASN A 153 -4.83 28.50 6.92
CA ASN A 153 -3.78 27.57 7.36
C ASN A 153 -4.24 26.48 8.34
N LYS A 154 -5.56 26.21 8.44
CA LYS A 154 -6.13 25.13 9.22
C LYS A 154 -6.87 24.15 8.30
N PRO A 155 -6.79 22.82 8.55
CA PRO A 155 -7.63 21.86 7.86
C PRO A 155 -9.10 22.06 8.28
N ASP A 156 -9.97 22.22 7.29
CA ASP A 156 -11.41 22.33 7.42
C ASP A 156 -12.05 21.09 6.79
N ILE A 157 -12.56 20.19 7.62
CA ILE A 157 -13.21 18.93 7.20
C ILE A 157 -14.61 19.28 6.71
N PHE A 158 -14.75 19.49 5.40
CA PHE A 158 -16.02 19.90 4.79
C PHE A 158 -16.86 18.71 4.31
N ARG A 159 -16.30 17.49 4.24
CA ARG A 159 -16.99 16.24 3.92
C ARG A 159 -16.74 15.14 4.96
N PRO A 160 -17.28 15.30 6.18
CA PRO A 160 -17.12 14.28 7.23
C PRO A 160 -17.73 12.93 6.83
N ASP A 161 -18.76 12.91 5.99
CA ASP A 161 -19.39 11.70 5.46
C ASP A 161 -18.42 10.85 4.60
N ILE A 162 -17.57 11.50 3.79
CA ILE A 162 -16.54 10.82 3.00
C ILE A 162 -15.44 10.31 3.94
N LEU A 163 -15.01 11.12 4.92
CA LEU A 163 -14.00 10.75 5.90
C LEU A 163 -14.38 9.46 6.65
N GLU A 164 -15.62 9.41 7.14
CA GLU A 164 -16.17 8.27 7.87
C GLU A 164 -16.32 7.03 6.98
N ARG A 165 -16.75 7.22 5.71
CA ARG A 165 -16.81 6.12 4.75
C ARG A 165 -15.44 5.49 4.52
N LYS A 166 -14.40 6.29 4.27
CA LYS A 166 -13.02 5.80 4.09
C LYS A 166 -12.50 5.10 5.35
N LEU A 167 -12.87 5.57 6.54
CA LEU A 167 -12.52 4.91 7.80
C LEU A 167 -13.19 3.55 7.94
N ARG A 168 -14.48 3.47 7.61
CA ARG A 168 -15.24 2.23 7.63
C ARG A 168 -14.62 1.21 6.67
N THR A 169 -14.30 1.62 5.45
CA THR A 169 -13.61 0.77 4.46
C THR A 169 -12.26 0.27 4.99
N THR A 170 -11.47 1.17 5.58
CA THR A 170 -10.18 0.80 6.19
C THR A 170 -10.36 -0.23 7.32
N ARG A 171 -11.36 -0.04 8.19
CA ARG A 171 -11.68 -0.98 9.28
C ARG A 171 -12.18 -2.34 8.78
N GLU A 172 -12.92 -2.36 7.68
CA GLU A 172 -13.33 -3.59 7.01
C GLU A 172 -12.11 -4.38 6.52
N LEU A 173 -11.17 -3.72 5.86
CA LEU A 173 -9.90 -4.30 5.41
C LEU A 173 -9.06 -4.85 6.57
N VAL A 174 -8.94 -4.10 7.67
CA VAL A 174 -8.30 -4.57 8.91
C VAL A 174 -9.00 -5.80 9.49
N SER A 175 -10.34 -5.86 9.39
CA SER A 175 -11.10 -7.00 9.88
C SER A 175 -10.82 -8.27 9.09
N PHE A 176 -10.60 -8.18 7.77
CA PHE A 176 -10.14 -9.32 6.96
C PHE A 176 -8.77 -9.83 7.41
N VAL A 177 -7.82 -8.91 7.67
CA VAL A 177 -6.49 -9.24 8.20
C VAL A 177 -6.61 -10.01 9.52
N TRP A 178 -7.38 -9.49 10.48
CA TRP A 178 -7.60 -10.17 11.75
C TRP A 178 -8.30 -11.53 11.61
N GLY A 179 -9.29 -11.62 10.73
CA GLY A 179 -9.98 -12.87 10.42
C GLY A 179 -9.01 -13.93 9.90
N TYR A 180 -8.13 -13.54 8.97
CA TYR A 180 -7.11 -14.43 8.41
C TYR A 180 -6.08 -14.88 9.46
N ARG A 181 -5.60 -13.96 10.33
CA ARG A 181 -4.71 -14.30 11.45
C ARG A 181 -5.35 -15.32 12.40
N LYS A 182 -6.65 -15.18 12.70
CA LYS A 182 -7.38 -16.15 13.53
C LYS A 182 -7.43 -17.53 12.87
N GLN A 183 -7.75 -17.59 11.57
CA GLN A 183 -7.81 -18.86 10.82
C GLN A 183 -6.45 -19.57 10.78
N LYS A 184 -5.35 -18.83 10.63
CA LYS A 184 -3.97 -19.38 10.67
C LYS A 184 -3.60 -20.00 12.01
N LYS A 185 -4.17 -19.53 13.13
CA LYS A 185 -3.88 -20.07 14.47
C LYS A 185 -4.66 -21.35 14.78
N THR A 186 -5.77 -21.59 14.08
CA THR A 186 -6.62 -22.77 14.26
C THR A 186 -6.19 -23.95 13.38
N LYS A 187 -5.36 -23.70 12.36
CA LYS A 187 -4.76 -24.73 11.50
C LYS A 187 -3.39 -25.12 12.03
#